data_AF-A0A2I1G258-F1
#
_entry.id   AF-A0A2I1G258-F1
#
_cell.length_a   1.000
_cell.length_b   1.000
_cell.length_c   1.000
_cell.angle_alpha   90.00
_cell.angle_beta   90.00
_cell.angle_gamma   90.00
#
_symmetry.space_group_name_H-M   'P 1'
#
loop_
_entity.id
_entity.type
_entity.pdbx_description
1 polymer ?
#
loop_
_entity_poly.entity_id
_entity_poly.type
_entity_poly.pdbx_seq_one_letter_code
_entity_poly.pdbx_strand_id
1 'polypeptide(L)'
;MKCHHGPSLMIMRIKDSEEIIGAYNPINWKLDLSDKKKYATTTESFIFSSKDEYGTEATLSRVKTPDKAISQTSVYPNGILLKFGEDLSFIYRHGNIHTDEPDYGFDDDIIWPHVICHIKS
;
A
#
# COMPACT_ATOMS: atom_id res chain seq x y z
N MET A 1 3.81 5.41 -10.87
CA MET A 1 3.96 3.94 -10.75
C MET A 1 3.52 3.30 -12.07
N LYS A 2 4.35 2.48 -12.74
CA LYS A 2 3.96 1.72 -13.95
C LYS A 2 3.56 0.31 -13.50
N CYS A 3 2.33 -0.11 -13.77
CA CYS A 3 1.80 -1.42 -13.35
C CYS A 3 1.39 -2.25 -14.57
N HIS A 4 1.81 -3.52 -14.61
CA HIS A 4 1.40 -4.49 -15.63
C HIS A 4 0.12 -5.23 -15.21
N HIS A 5 -0.62 -5.79 -16.17
CA HIS A 5 -1.91 -6.47 -15.94
C HIS A 5 -1.75 -7.88 -15.34
N GLY A 6 -1.02 -8.03 -14.23
CA GLY A 6 -0.70 -9.32 -13.62
C GLY A 6 -0.33 -9.21 -12.14
N PRO A 7 0.22 -10.29 -11.56
CA PRO A 7 0.75 -10.28 -10.21
C PRO A 7 1.71 -9.12 -10.00
N SER A 8 1.73 -8.53 -8.80
CA SER A 8 2.77 -7.57 -8.47
C SER A 8 3.26 -7.73 -7.05
N LEU A 9 4.52 -7.36 -6.87
CA LEU A 9 5.27 -7.38 -5.63
C LEU A 9 5.61 -5.93 -5.27
N MET A 10 5.16 -5.49 -4.10
CA MET A 10 5.58 -4.23 -3.51
C MET A 10 6.74 -4.50 -2.56
N ILE A 11 7.77 -3.66 -2.66
CA ILE A 11 8.97 -3.70 -1.83
C ILE A 11 9.24 -2.27 -1.37
N MET A 12 9.40 -2.07 -0.07
CA MET A 12 9.82 -0.80 0.51
C MET A 12 10.94 -1.02 1.51
N ARG A 13 11.89 -0.09 1.49
CA ARG A 13 12.88 0.06 2.54
C ARG A 13 12.36 1.05 3.58
N ILE A 14 12.44 0.69 4.84
CA ILE A 14 12.11 1.59 5.94
C ILE A 14 13.20 2.67 6.02
N LYS A 15 12.79 3.94 6.12
CA LYS A 15 13.72 5.06 6.21
C LYS A 15 14.61 4.88 7.44
N ASP A 16 15.90 5.18 7.28
CA ASP A 16 16.90 5.11 8.34
C ASP A 16 17.06 3.68 8.94
N SER A 17 16.75 2.64 8.13
CA SER A 17 16.89 1.22 8.48
C SER A 17 17.39 0.38 7.28
N GLU A 18 17.87 -0.82 7.58
CA GLU A 18 18.11 -1.90 6.62
C GLU A 18 16.85 -2.73 6.37
N GLU A 19 15.82 -2.55 7.19
CA GLU A 19 14.57 -3.30 7.12
C GLU A 19 13.83 -3.06 5.80
N ILE A 20 13.44 -4.17 5.18
CA ILE A 20 12.57 -4.23 4.01
C ILE A 20 11.23 -4.81 4.43
N ILE A 21 10.16 -4.19 3.96
CA ILE A 21 8.81 -4.71 4.07
C ILE A 21 8.15 -4.74 2.71
N GLY A 22 7.20 -5.64 2.54
CA GLY A 22 6.49 -5.71 1.28
C GLY A 22 5.28 -6.62 1.31
N ALA A 23 4.66 -6.69 0.14
CA ALA A 23 3.50 -7.53 -0.07
C ALA A 23 3.42 -7.99 -1.51
N TYR A 24 2.94 -9.22 -1.69
CA TYR A 24 2.61 -9.78 -2.97
C TYR A 24 1.10 -9.86 -3.14
N ASN A 25 0.65 -9.48 -4.33
CA ASN A 25 -0.73 -9.65 -4.76
C ASN A 25 -0.75 -10.33 -6.14
N PRO A 26 -1.41 -11.50 -6.28
CA PRO A 26 -1.54 -12.21 -7.55
C PRO A 26 -2.55 -11.57 -8.51
N ILE A 27 -3.38 -10.64 -8.02
CA ILE A 27 -4.45 -10.00 -8.79
C ILE A 27 -3.97 -8.65 -9.34
N ASN A 28 -4.50 -8.28 -10.50
CA ASN A 28 -4.25 -6.98 -11.12
C ASN A 28 -4.60 -5.83 -10.17
N TRP A 29 -3.69 -4.87 -10.07
CA TRP A 29 -3.76 -3.72 -9.17
C TRP A 29 -4.75 -2.65 -9.61
N LYS A 30 -5.08 -2.59 -10.92
CA LYS A 30 -6.14 -1.73 -11.46
C LYS A 30 -7.52 -2.38 -11.32
N LEU A 31 -7.77 -3.06 -10.21
CA LEU A 31 -9.12 -3.50 -9.90
C LEU A 31 -9.97 -2.25 -9.70
N ASP A 32 -11.01 -2.12 -10.52
CA ASP A 32 -12.10 -1.19 -10.24
C ASP A 32 -12.88 -1.73 -9.03
N LEU A 33 -12.35 -1.46 -7.84
CA LEU A 33 -13.02 -1.69 -6.56
C LEU A 33 -14.01 -0.54 -6.31
N SER A 34 -14.90 -0.30 -7.28
CA SER A 34 -16.05 0.59 -7.10
C SER A 34 -16.88 0.17 -5.88
N ASP A 35 -17.67 1.10 -5.34
CA ASP A 35 -18.33 1.06 -4.02
C ASP A 35 -19.04 -0.26 -3.62
N LYS A 36 -19.38 -1.11 -4.59
CA LYS A 36 -20.03 -2.41 -4.37
C LYS A 36 -19.08 -3.53 -3.95
N LYS A 37 -17.78 -3.45 -4.27
CA LYS A 37 -16.79 -4.47 -3.87
C LYS A 37 -15.50 -3.83 -3.37
N LYS A 38 -15.45 -3.60 -2.06
CA LYS A 38 -14.33 -2.96 -1.36
C LYS A 38 -13.07 -3.83 -1.27
N TYR A 39 -13.20 -5.13 -1.53
CA TYR A 39 -12.12 -6.10 -1.33
C TYR A 39 -11.96 -7.07 -2.49
N ALA A 40 -10.72 -7.45 -2.77
CA ALA A 40 -10.39 -8.53 -3.67
C ALA A 40 -10.06 -9.81 -2.89
N THR A 41 -10.55 -10.93 -3.40
CA THR A 41 -10.44 -12.25 -2.77
C THR A 41 -9.26 -13.02 -3.34
N THR A 42 -8.35 -13.50 -2.48
CA THR A 42 -7.28 -14.44 -2.87
C THR A 42 -6.62 -15.10 -1.67
N THR A 43 -6.24 -16.37 -1.82
CA THR A 43 -5.45 -17.14 -0.84
C THR A 43 -3.94 -17.01 -1.05
N GLU A 44 -3.51 -16.42 -2.17
CA GLU A 44 -2.12 -16.35 -2.58
C GLU A 44 -1.45 -15.01 -2.25
N SER A 45 -2.18 -14.06 -1.67
CA SER A 45 -1.56 -12.83 -1.14
C SER A 45 -0.79 -13.12 0.13
N PHE A 46 0.38 -12.50 0.24
CA PHE A 46 1.21 -12.56 1.43
C PHE A 46 1.89 -11.23 1.69
N ILE A 47 2.22 -11.01 2.96
CA ILE A 47 3.09 -9.94 3.41
C ILE A 47 4.43 -10.53 3.81
N PHE A 48 5.49 -9.74 3.69
CA PHE A 48 6.81 -10.17 4.12
C PHE A 48 7.60 -9.02 4.74
N SER A 49 8.58 -9.38 5.56
CA SER A 49 9.60 -8.47 6.05
C SER A 49 10.96 -9.16 6.09
N SER A 50 12.02 -8.38 5.88
CA SER A 50 13.40 -8.78 6.11
C SER A 50 14.08 -7.70 6.95
N LYS A 51 14.98 -8.11 7.84
CA LYS A 51 15.77 -7.18 8.66
C LYS A 51 17.07 -6.74 7.97
N ASP A 52 17.40 -7.35 6.84
CA ASP A 52 18.59 -7.06 6.06
C ASP A 52 18.25 -6.30 4.77
N GLU A 53 19.18 -5.43 4.31
CA GLU A 53 18.98 -4.58 3.14
C GLU A 53 18.96 -5.33 1.80
N TYR A 54 19.30 -6.61 1.80
CA TYR A 54 19.36 -7.48 0.61
C TYR A 54 18.10 -8.36 0.47
N GLY A 55 17.24 -8.42 1.49
CA GLY A 55 16.05 -9.26 1.54
C GLY A 55 16.33 -10.76 1.67
N THR A 56 17.49 -11.16 2.21
CA THR A 56 17.91 -12.58 2.24
C THR A 56 17.21 -13.43 3.29
N GLU A 57 16.83 -12.87 4.43
CA GLU A 57 16.14 -13.58 5.53
C GLU A 57 14.67 -13.14 5.69
N ALA A 58 13.93 -13.17 4.58
CA ALA A 58 12.54 -12.73 4.58
C ALA A 58 11.62 -13.70 5.34
N THR A 59 10.89 -13.18 6.33
CA THR A 59 9.74 -13.86 6.94
C THR A 59 8.49 -13.52 6.15
N LEU A 60 7.70 -14.54 5.78
CA LEU A 60 6.50 -14.39 4.97
C LEU A 60 5.27 -14.92 5.71
N SER A 61 4.18 -14.16 5.65
CA SER A 61 2.89 -14.55 6.23
C SER A 61 1.77 -14.35 5.21
N ARG A 62 0.93 -15.37 5.03
CA ARG A 62 -0.27 -15.26 4.18
C ARG A 62 -1.30 -14.35 4.84
N VAL A 63 -2.04 -13.62 4.02
CA VAL A 63 -3.15 -12.82 4.53
C VAL A 63 -4.21 -13.74 5.16
N LYS A 64 -4.57 -13.47 6.42
CA LYS A 64 -5.43 -14.35 7.23
C LYS A 64 -6.87 -14.47 6.73
N THR A 65 -7.37 -13.44 6.04
CA THR A 65 -8.77 -13.34 5.60
C THR A 65 -8.81 -13.22 4.08
N PRO A 66 -8.84 -14.35 3.34
CA PRO A 66 -8.71 -14.36 1.89
C PRO A 66 -9.74 -13.52 1.14
N ASP A 67 -10.98 -13.42 1.63
CA ASP A 67 -12.05 -12.61 1.03
C ASP A 67 -11.84 -11.10 1.21
N LYS A 68 -10.96 -10.71 2.14
CA LYS A 68 -10.54 -9.32 2.41
C LYS A 68 -9.04 -9.12 2.16
N ALA A 69 -8.47 -9.90 1.23
CA ALA A 69 -7.03 -9.95 1.05
C ALA A 69 -6.42 -8.64 0.55
N ILE A 70 -7.10 -7.94 -0.37
CA ILE A 70 -6.66 -6.64 -0.86
C ILE A 70 -7.83 -5.65 -0.82
N SER A 71 -7.55 -4.39 -0.48
CA SER A 71 -8.47 -3.29 -0.77
C SER A 71 -7.71 -2.04 -1.19
N GLN A 72 -8.40 -1.20 -1.95
CA GLN A 72 -7.94 0.12 -2.35
C GLN A 72 -9.05 1.13 -2.03
N THR A 73 -8.68 2.26 -1.45
CA THR A 73 -9.59 3.40 -1.26
C THR A 73 -8.87 4.69 -1.55
N SER A 74 -9.62 5.68 -2.03
CA SER A 74 -9.13 7.07 -2.10
C SER A 74 -8.89 7.60 -0.67
N VAL A 75 -7.90 8.48 -0.55
CA VAL A 75 -7.58 9.24 0.65
C VAL A 75 -7.55 10.71 0.26
N TYR A 76 -8.21 11.58 1.01
CA TYR A 76 -8.19 13.02 0.77
C TYR A 76 -6.77 13.61 0.98
N PRO A 77 -6.33 14.64 0.22
CA PRO A 77 -7.02 15.24 -0.94
C PRO A 77 -6.82 14.44 -2.23
N ASN A 78 -5.64 13.87 -2.47
CA ASN A 78 -5.30 13.17 -3.71
C ASN A 78 -4.42 11.94 -3.45
N GLY A 79 -4.88 11.04 -2.58
CA GLY A 79 -4.14 9.85 -2.15
C GLY A 79 -4.85 8.54 -2.42
N ILE A 80 -4.10 7.46 -2.26
CA ILE A 80 -4.56 6.08 -2.33
C ILE A 80 -4.06 5.34 -1.10
N LEU A 81 -4.97 4.67 -0.39
CA LEU A 81 -4.66 3.71 0.66
C LEU A 81 -4.85 2.30 0.10
N LEU A 82 -3.77 1.52 0.14
CA LEU A 82 -3.73 0.12 -0.20
C LEU A 82 -3.66 -0.69 1.08
N LYS A 83 -4.47 -1.74 1.21
CA LYS A 83 -4.42 -2.66 2.35
C LYS A 83 -4.22 -4.09 1.87
N PHE A 84 -3.39 -4.82 2.59
CA PHE A 84 -3.14 -6.25 2.45
C PHE A 84 -3.64 -6.92 3.73
N GLY A 85 -4.86 -7.45 3.66
CA GLY A 85 -5.59 -7.88 4.85
C GLY A 85 -5.79 -6.74 5.83
N GLU A 86 -5.63 -7.05 7.12
CA GLU A 86 -5.67 -6.07 8.21
C GLU A 86 -4.28 -5.71 8.76
N ASP A 87 -3.25 -6.41 8.31
CA ASP A 87 -1.92 -6.43 8.94
C ASP A 87 -0.97 -5.39 8.32
N LEU A 88 -1.14 -5.04 7.03
CA LEU A 88 -0.24 -4.15 6.31
C LEU A 88 -1.03 -3.18 5.42
N SER A 89 -0.68 -1.89 5.51
CA SER A 89 -1.27 -0.88 4.64
C SER A 89 -0.31 0.22 4.22
N PHE A 90 -0.48 0.70 2.99
CA PHE A 90 0.33 1.74 2.37
C PHE A 90 -0.53 2.91 1.96
N ILE A 91 -0.17 4.09 2.45
CA ILE A 91 -0.78 5.33 2.02
C ILE A 91 0.19 6.02 1.08
N TYR A 92 -0.21 6.17 -0.18
CA TYR A 92 0.46 7.04 -1.13
C TYR A 92 -0.35 8.33 -1.25
N ARG A 93 0.22 9.47 -0.90
CA ARG A 93 -0.39 10.78 -1.15
C ARG A 93 0.29 11.42 -2.34
N HIS A 94 -0.47 11.76 -3.37
CA HIS A 94 0.04 12.65 -4.40
C HIS A 94 0.12 14.04 -3.78
N GLY A 95 1.30 14.67 -3.86
CA GLY A 95 1.44 16.06 -3.43
C GLY A 95 0.45 16.95 -4.16
N ASN A 96 0.04 18.05 -3.53
CA ASN A 96 -0.89 19.01 -4.11
C ASN A 96 -0.34 19.50 -5.46
N ILE A 97 -0.82 18.93 -6.55
CA ILE A 97 -0.86 19.64 -7.83
C ILE A 97 -1.89 20.73 -7.58
N HIS A 98 -1.50 22.00 -7.63
CA HIS A 98 -2.36 23.16 -7.43
C HIS A 98 -3.78 22.92 -7.97
N THR A 99 -4.69 22.48 -7.10
CA THR A 99 -6.13 22.47 -7.35
C THR A 99 -6.66 23.70 -6.64
N ASP A 100 -7.49 24.49 -7.33
CA ASP A 100 -8.15 25.69 -6.79
C ASP A 100 -9.15 25.39 -5.64
N GLU A 101 -8.99 24.27 -4.92
CA GLU A 101 -9.79 23.91 -3.76
C GLU A 101 -9.26 24.57 -2.48
N PRO A 102 -10.17 25.05 -1.60
CA PRO A 102 -9.78 25.72 -0.37
C PRO A 102 -9.07 24.75 0.57
N ASP A 103 -7.85 25.14 0.93
CA ASP A 103 -7.00 24.49 1.93
C ASP A 103 -7.69 24.53 3.30
N TYR A 104 -8.18 23.38 3.75
CA TYR A 104 -8.67 23.19 5.11
C TYR A 104 -7.51 22.82 6.04
N GLY A 105 -6.56 23.75 6.16
CA GLY A 105 -5.64 23.93 7.29
C GLY A 105 -5.11 22.66 7.96
N PHE A 106 -4.08 22.08 7.36
CA PHE A 106 -2.96 21.54 8.13
C PHE A 106 -1.69 22.11 7.51
N ASP A 107 -1.14 23.14 8.17
CA ASP A 107 0.13 23.78 7.83
C ASP A 107 1.21 22.72 7.52
N ASP A 108 1.60 22.62 6.25
CA ASP A 108 2.98 22.66 5.78
C ASP A 108 3.03 22.52 4.25
N ASP A 109 3.69 23.49 3.62
CA ASP A 109 3.93 23.63 2.19
C ASP A 109 4.49 22.36 1.52
N ILE A 110 3.93 21.99 0.37
CA ILE A 110 4.41 20.91 -0.52
C ILE A 110 4.57 19.56 0.19
N ILE A 111 3.47 18.81 0.25
CA ILE A 111 3.52 17.39 0.59
C ILE A 111 4.20 16.65 -0.56
N TRP A 112 5.51 16.37 -0.47
CA TRP A 112 6.16 15.42 -1.39
C TRP A 112 5.44 14.07 -1.32
N PRO A 113 5.36 13.32 -2.43
CA PRO A 113 4.80 11.99 -2.40
C PRO A 113 5.59 11.15 -1.39
N HIS A 114 4.92 10.74 -0.32
CA HIS A 114 5.47 9.90 0.72
C HIS A 114 4.60 8.67 0.87
N VAL A 115 5.23 7.56 1.28
CA VAL A 115 4.56 6.30 1.56
C VAL A 115 4.60 6.07 3.06
N ILE A 116 3.43 5.98 3.69
CA ILE A 116 3.32 5.60 5.11
C ILE A 116 2.92 4.14 5.16
N CYS A 117 3.65 3.37 5.97
CA CYS A 117 3.33 1.99 6.28
C CYS A 117 2.77 1.86 7.70
N HIS A 118 1.63 1.19 7.85
CA HIS A 118 1.15 0.73 9.15
C HIS A 118 1.25 -0.78 9.23
N ILE A 119 1.96 -1.28 10.24
CA ILE A 119 2.10 -2.69 10.58
C ILE A 119 1.32 -2.92 11.88
N LYS A 120 0.40 -3.88 11.90
CA LYS A 120 -0.25 -4.32 13.14
C LYS A 120 0.48 -5.54 13.72
N SER A 121 0.72 -5.50 15.04
CA SER A 121 1.30 -6.61 15.83
C SER A 121 0.27 -7.70 16.13
#